data_AF-A0A8U0INZ4-F1
#
_entry.id   AF-A0A8U0INZ4-F1
#
_cell.length_a   1.000
_cell.length_b   1.000
_cell.length_c   1.000
_cell.angle_alpha   90.00
_cell.angle_beta   90.00
_cell.angle_gamma   90.00
#
_symmetry.space_group_name_H-M   'P 1'
#
loop_
_entity.id
_entity.type
_entity.pdbx_description
1 polymer ?
#
loop_
_entity_poly.entity_id
_entity_poly.type
_entity_poly.pdbx_seq_one_letter_code
_entity_poly.pdbx_strand_id
1 'polypeptide(L)'
;MQAQSLLGSARALDRRLDDLLSATVLAGDPAAWDDAAVVRTTLTDVAEQLRAGAPFPTGGDPAPRDEAFVGLLAALDERDRPTPERVAAALDGGERALDRLRETGRVEVAGSRVVVPLGRDPAGSNWWALLEYLRDSVADLAGKASRVRGRVVVDGADAALVAAWDSVVERLDALETVLDETTANGRYAERSVAAGDGPEQFVAWAADQFRSQQ
;
A
#
# COMPACT_ATOMS: atom_id res chain seq x y z
N MET A 1 15.49 -2.34 0.52
CA MET A 1 14.26 -1.84 1.19
C MET A 1 13.50 -3.02 1.81
N GLN A 2 12.68 -2.77 2.82
CA GLN A 2 11.85 -3.77 3.51
C GLN A 2 10.38 -3.34 3.49
N ALA A 3 9.44 -4.28 3.29
CA ALA A 3 8.01 -3.96 3.25
C ALA A 3 7.52 -3.33 4.55
N GLN A 4 8.12 -3.71 5.68
CA GLN A 4 7.80 -3.21 7.02
C GLN A 4 7.85 -1.68 7.14
N SER A 5 8.70 -1.00 6.34
CA SER A 5 8.76 0.47 6.34
C SER A 5 7.48 1.10 5.81
N LEU A 6 6.95 0.58 4.69
CA LEU A 6 5.73 1.07 4.06
C LEU A 6 4.49 0.67 4.86
N LEU A 7 4.42 -0.59 5.31
CA LEU A 7 3.33 -1.09 6.16
C LEU A 7 3.27 -0.32 7.49
N GLY A 8 4.42 -0.05 8.11
CA GLY A 8 4.49 0.72 9.34
C GLY A 8 3.89 2.13 9.22
N SER A 9 4.14 2.81 8.08
CA SER A 9 3.56 4.13 7.79
C SER A 9 2.06 4.06 7.51
N ALA A 10 1.61 3.10 6.69
CA ALA A 10 0.19 2.89 6.39
C ALA A 10 -0.62 2.64 7.67
N ARG A 11 -0.11 1.80 8.56
CA ARG A 11 -0.70 1.57 9.88
C ARG A 11 -0.72 2.78 10.80
N ALA A 12 0.35 3.56 10.80
CA ALA A 12 0.42 4.77 11.62
C ALA A 12 -0.67 5.76 11.20
N LEU A 13 -0.91 5.88 9.88
CA LEU A 13 -2.03 6.63 9.34
C LEU A 13 -3.37 6.01 9.75
N ASP A 14 -3.52 4.70 9.61
CA ASP A 14 -4.75 3.97 9.90
C ASP A 14 -5.23 4.19 11.33
N ARG A 15 -4.35 3.94 12.31
CA ARG A 15 -4.65 4.16 13.73
C ARG A 15 -4.97 5.60 14.03
N ARG A 16 -4.24 6.54 13.41
CA ARG A 16 -4.48 7.97 13.63
C ARG A 16 -5.86 8.37 13.13
N LEU A 17 -6.27 7.89 11.96
CA LEU A 17 -7.60 8.16 11.42
C LEU A 17 -8.69 7.49 12.26
N ASP A 18 -8.47 6.28 12.77
CA ASP A 18 -9.40 5.60 13.67
C ASP A 18 -9.54 6.33 15.02
N ASP A 19 -8.43 6.83 15.59
CA ASP A 19 -8.43 7.63 16.81
C ASP A 19 -9.26 8.91 16.61
N LEU A 20 -9.10 9.60 15.48
CA LEU A 20 -9.87 10.80 15.12
C LEU A 20 -11.36 10.49 14.89
N LEU A 21 -11.67 9.38 14.23
CA LEU A 21 -13.05 8.94 14.05
C LEU A 21 -13.71 8.55 15.38
N SER A 22 -12.92 8.08 16.34
CA SER A 22 -13.37 7.70 17.69
C SER A 22 -13.44 8.86 18.67
N ALA A 23 -12.73 9.97 18.41
CA ALA A 23 -12.76 11.18 19.23
C ALA A 23 -14.19 11.73 19.36
N THR A 24 -14.51 12.46 20.43
CA THR A 24 -15.88 12.99 20.64
C THR A 24 -16.11 14.35 19.97
N VAL A 25 -15.09 15.21 19.90
CA VAL A 25 -15.15 16.55 19.27
C VAL A 25 -13.87 16.75 18.47
N LEU A 26 -13.98 17.19 17.21
CA LEU A 26 -12.82 17.44 16.35
C LEU A 26 -12.59 18.93 16.07
N ALA A 27 -13.64 19.72 15.85
CA ALA A 27 -13.50 21.13 15.43
C ALA A 27 -12.91 22.06 16.50
N GLY A 28 -12.99 21.69 17.78
CA GLY A 28 -12.50 22.50 18.90
C GLY A 28 -11.20 21.99 19.53
N ASP A 29 -10.63 20.89 19.02
CA ASP A 29 -9.41 20.31 19.56
C ASP A 29 -8.19 20.91 18.84
N PRO A 30 -7.28 21.63 19.54
CA PRO A 30 -6.04 22.09 18.96
C PRO A 30 -5.20 20.97 18.32
N ALA A 31 -5.34 19.74 18.80
CA ALA A 31 -4.63 18.58 18.26
C ALA A 31 -5.10 18.19 16.84
N ALA A 32 -6.32 18.56 16.43
CA ALA A 32 -6.83 18.21 15.10
C ALA A 32 -6.00 18.80 13.95
N TRP A 33 -5.38 19.96 14.18
CA TRP A 33 -4.42 20.58 13.27
C TRP A 33 -3.10 19.81 13.21
N ASP A 34 -2.57 19.46 14.37
CA ASP A 34 -1.34 18.67 14.47
C ASP A 34 -1.53 17.30 13.83
N ASP A 35 -2.71 16.69 13.98
CA ASP A 35 -3.03 15.40 13.38
C ASP A 35 -3.09 15.47 11.84
N ALA A 36 -3.73 16.49 11.27
CA ALA A 36 -3.74 16.70 9.82
C ALA A 36 -2.31 16.92 9.29
N ALA A 37 -1.47 17.67 10.02
CA ALA A 37 -0.07 17.88 9.65
C ALA A 37 0.75 16.58 9.71
N VAL A 38 0.61 15.79 10.77
CA VAL A 38 1.29 14.50 10.95
C VAL A 38 0.88 13.51 9.86
N VAL A 39 -0.41 13.44 9.52
CA VAL A 39 -0.91 12.61 8.42
C VAL A 39 -0.27 13.02 7.10
N ARG A 40 -0.23 14.32 6.78
CA ARG A 40 0.41 14.83 5.56
C ARG A 40 1.90 14.53 5.47
N THR A 41 2.64 14.68 6.57
CA THR A 41 4.06 14.34 6.61
C THR A 41 4.27 12.85 6.39
N THR A 42 3.48 12.01 7.05
CA THR A 42 3.56 10.55 6.89
C THR A 42 3.25 10.12 5.44
N LEU A 43 2.26 10.73 4.79
CA LEU A 43 1.96 10.48 3.37
C LEU A 43 3.12 10.88 2.45
N THR A 44 3.82 11.97 2.79
CA THR A 44 5.02 12.40 2.07
C THR A 44 6.14 11.36 2.22
N ASP A 45 6.35 10.84 3.42
CA ASP A 45 7.33 9.78 3.69
C ASP A 45 7.00 8.50 2.92
N VAL A 46 5.72 8.10 2.84
CA VAL A 46 5.27 6.96 2.02
C VAL A 46 5.59 7.19 0.55
N ALA A 47 5.27 8.38 0.02
CA ALA A 47 5.56 8.71 -1.38
C ALA A 47 7.07 8.69 -1.68
N GLU A 48 7.90 9.21 -0.78
CA GLU A 48 9.37 9.17 -0.92
C GLU A 48 9.93 7.74 -0.81
N GLN A 49 9.36 6.90 0.06
CA GLN A 49 9.71 5.47 0.14
C GLN A 49 9.37 4.73 -1.16
N LEU A 50 8.19 4.96 -1.73
CA LEU A 50 7.80 4.39 -3.02
C LEU A 50 8.72 4.90 -4.14
N ARG A 51 9.03 6.20 -4.16
CA ARG A 51 9.95 6.81 -5.12
C ARG A 51 11.35 6.22 -5.03
N ALA A 52 11.87 6.00 -3.82
CA ALA A 52 13.17 5.38 -3.60
C ALA A 52 13.20 3.88 -3.96
N GLY A 53 12.03 3.25 -4.02
CA GLY A 53 11.86 1.89 -4.52
C GLY A 53 11.82 1.79 -6.05
N ALA A 54 11.60 2.90 -6.75
CA ALA A 54 11.51 2.94 -8.21
C ALA A 54 12.90 2.96 -8.89
N PRO A 55 13.06 2.36 -10.09
CA PRO A 55 12.04 1.62 -10.83
C PRO A 55 11.71 0.28 -10.15
N PHE A 56 10.43 -0.05 -10.06
CA PHE A 56 10.00 -1.33 -9.49
C PHE A 56 10.47 -2.48 -10.40
N PRO A 57 10.89 -3.63 -9.85
CA PRO A 57 11.42 -4.71 -10.66
C PRO A 57 10.37 -5.21 -11.66
N THR A 58 10.77 -5.36 -12.92
CA THR A 58 9.97 -5.97 -13.98
C THR A 58 10.40 -7.42 -14.14
N GLY A 59 9.47 -8.37 -14.09
CA GLY A 59 9.76 -9.76 -14.40
C GLY A 59 9.54 -10.71 -13.23
N GLY A 60 8.28 -11.01 -12.98
CA GLY A 60 7.82 -12.21 -12.31
C GLY A 60 6.33 -12.26 -12.53
N ASP A 61 5.79 -13.38 -13.01
CA ASP A 61 4.33 -13.52 -13.05
C ASP A 61 3.81 -13.19 -11.64
N PRO A 62 2.89 -12.21 -11.46
CA PRO A 62 2.17 -12.12 -10.22
C PRO A 62 1.37 -13.41 -10.17
N ALA A 63 1.97 -14.43 -9.53
CA ALA A 63 1.28 -15.67 -9.23
C ALA A 63 -0.10 -15.25 -8.71
N PRO A 64 -1.19 -15.87 -9.23
CA PRO A 64 -2.56 -15.44 -8.94
C PRO A 64 -2.65 -15.10 -7.45
N ARG A 65 -3.09 -13.85 -7.15
CA ARG A 65 -3.04 -13.18 -5.83
C ARG A 65 -2.70 -14.19 -4.74
N ASP A 66 -1.42 -14.26 -4.35
CA ASP A 66 -0.96 -15.23 -3.35
C ASP A 66 -1.60 -14.86 -2.01
N GLU A 67 -2.79 -15.41 -1.75
CA GLU A 67 -3.59 -15.09 -0.58
C GLU A 67 -2.83 -15.38 0.72
N ALA A 68 -1.93 -16.37 0.71
CA ALA A 68 -1.09 -16.65 1.87
C ALA A 68 -0.09 -15.52 2.13
N PHE A 69 0.49 -14.94 1.06
CA PHE A 69 1.38 -13.79 1.19
C PHE A 69 0.64 -12.48 1.48
N VAL A 70 -0.56 -12.27 0.92
CA VAL A 70 -1.42 -11.13 1.27
C VAL A 70 -1.82 -11.22 2.75
N GLY A 71 -2.20 -12.41 3.24
CA GLY A 71 -2.46 -12.65 4.65
C GLY A 71 -1.23 -12.39 5.53
N LEU A 72 -0.02 -12.66 5.04
CA LEU A 72 1.22 -12.27 5.72
C LEU A 72 1.37 -10.76 5.81
N LEU A 73 1.18 -10.03 4.71
CA LEU A 73 1.28 -8.56 4.71
C LEU A 73 0.27 -7.96 5.69
N ALA A 74 -0.97 -8.43 5.70
CA ALA A 74 -1.98 -8.04 6.68
C ALA A 74 -1.54 -8.34 8.12
N ALA A 75 -1.02 -9.54 8.37
CA ALA A 75 -0.56 -9.92 9.70
C ALA A 75 0.61 -9.06 10.21
N LEU A 76 1.51 -8.65 9.31
CA LEU A 76 2.62 -7.74 9.59
C LEU A 76 2.14 -6.31 9.84
N ASP A 77 1.16 -5.87 9.06
CA ASP A 77 0.55 -4.55 9.15
C ASP A 77 -0.12 -4.39 10.52
N GLU A 78 -1.05 -5.26 10.90
CA GLU A 78 -1.78 -5.16 12.18
C GLU A 78 -0.89 -5.08 13.45
N ARG A 79 0.37 -5.54 13.40
CA ARG A 79 1.19 -5.82 14.60
C ARG A 79 2.41 -4.92 14.74
N ASP A 80 2.51 -4.18 15.84
CA ASP A 80 3.70 -3.34 16.14
C ASP A 80 5.01 -4.12 16.24
N ARG A 81 4.94 -5.39 16.63
CA ARG A 81 6.09 -6.30 16.75
C ARG A 81 5.71 -7.69 16.21
N PRO A 82 5.80 -7.91 14.90
CA PRO A 82 5.49 -9.19 14.29
C PRO A 82 6.61 -10.20 14.54
N THR A 83 6.47 -10.98 15.61
CA THR A 83 7.34 -12.15 15.83
C THR A 83 6.88 -13.32 14.96
N PRO A 84 7.75 -14.27 14.62
CA PRO A 84 7.39 -15.43 13.79
C PRO A 84 6.15 -16.17 14.32
N GLU A 85 6.06 -16.37 15.63
CA GLU A 85 4.97 -17.10 16.29
C GLU A 85 3.64 -16.35 16.14
N ARG A 86 3.66 -15.01 16.31
CA ARG A 86 2.46 -14.17 16.18
C ARG A 86 1.98 -14.03 14.76
N VAL A 87 2.92 -13.98 13.82
CA VAL A 87 2.60 -13.95 12.39
C VAL A 87 2.03 -15.29 11.97
N ALA A 88 2.69 -16.40 12.33
CA ALA A 88 2.18 -17.74 12.07
C ALA A 88 0.78 -17.94 12.64
N ALA A 89 0.50 -17.51 13.86
CA ALA A 89 -0.84 -17.62 14.46
C ALA A 89 -1.95 -16.85 13.70
N ALA A 90 -1.58 -15.85 12.89
CA ALA A 90 -2.52 -15.06 12.10
C ALA A 90 -2.72 -15.59 10.66
N LEU A 91 -1.83 -16.48 10.20
CA LEU A 91 -1.88 -17.04 8.86
C LEU A 91 -2.82 -18.25 8.79
N ASP A 92 -3.56 -18.34 7.71
CA ASP A 92 -4.26 -19.56 7.33
C ASP A 92 -3.26 -20.67 7.03
N GLY A 93 -3.25 -21.71 7.88
CA GLY A 93 -2.27 -22.79 7.83
C GLY A 93 -1.09 -22.63 8.80
N GLY A 94 -1.06 -21.57 9.60
CA GLY A 94 -0.17 -21.47 10.75
C GLY A 94 1.32 -21.39 10.40
N GLU A 95 2.13 -22.06 11.22
CA GLU A 95 3.59 -22.18 11.00
C GLU A 95 3.93 -22.78 9.63
N ARG A 96 3.14 -23.74 9.14
CA ARG A 96 3.38 -24.35 7.82
C ARG A 96 3.23 -23.35 6.68
N ALA A 97 2.32 -22.39 6.80
CA ALA A 97 2.20 -21.33 5.80
C ALA A 97 3.42 -20.41 5.82
N LEU A 98 3.88 -20.02 7.02
CA LEU A 98 5.09 -19.22 7.17
C LEU A 98 6.34 -19.93 6.65
N ASP A 99 6.50 -21.23 6.93
CA ASP A 99 7.65 -22.01 6.47
C ASP A 99 7.68 -22.12 4.94
N ARG A 100 6.54 -22.34 4.29
CA ARG A 100 6.47 -22.31 2.81
C ARG A 100 6.91 -20.97 2.22
N LEU A 101 6.50 -19.86 2.83
CA LEU A 101 6.91 -18.52 2.39
C LEU A 101 8.42 -18.27 2.62
N ARG A 102 9.03 -18.94 3.60
CA ARG A 102 10.49 -18.91 3.81
C ARG A 102 11.22 -19.77 2.80
N GLU A 103 10.73 -20.97 2.51
CA GLU A 103 11.30 -21.90 1.52
C GLU A 103 11.32 -21.29 0.12
N THR A 104 10.30 -20.51 -0.23
CA THR A 104 10.22 -19.77 -1.51
C THR A 104 11.01 -18.46 -1.52
N GLY A 105 11.68 -18.11 -0.42
CA GLY A 105 12.49 -16.88 -0.31
C GLY A 105 11.68 -15.58 -0.25
N ARG A 106 10.34 -15.67 -0.12
CA ARG A 106 9.45 -14.51 0.01
C ARG A 106 9.62 -13.81 1.36
N VAL A 107 10.06 -14.55 2.37
CA VAL A 107 10.22 -14.08 3.76
C VAL A 107 11.55 -14.53 4.35
N GLU A 108 12.20 -13.62 5.09
CA GLU A 108 13.37 -13.93 5.92
C GLU A 108 12.97 -13.84 7.41
N VAL A 109 13.40 -14.80 8.23
CA VAL A 109 13.30 -14.71 9.70
C VAL A 109 14.66 -14.33 10.26
N ALA A 110 14.78 -13.09 10.74
CA ALA A 110 15.99 -12.52 11.29
C ALA A 110 15.87 -12.41 12.82
N GLY A 111 16.26 -13.47 13.53
CA GLY A 111 16.06 -13.58 14.97
C GLY A 111 14.58 -13.60 15.32
N SER A 112 14.12 -12.66 16.15
CA SER A 112 12.72 -12.57 16.59
C SER A 112 11.81 -11.78 15.63
N ARG A 113 12.23 -11.55 14.39
CA ARG A 113 11.54 -10.69 13.44
C ARG A 113 11.30 -11.41 12.12
N VAL A 114 10.10 -11.20 11.57
CA VAL A 114 9.76 -11.56 10.20
C VAL A 114 10.04 -10.37 9.30
N VAL A 115 10.82 -10.57 8.24
CA VAL A 115 11.25 -9.55 7.28
C VAL A 115 10.79 -9.94 5.88
N VAL A 116 10.26 -8.98 5.12
CA VAL A 116 9.88 -9.17 3.72
C VAL A 116 10.87 -8.37 2.87
N PRO A 117 11.86 -9.03 2.25
CA PRO A 117 12.86 -8.34 1.45
C PRO A 117 12.25 -7.85 0.14
N LEU A 118 12.48 -6.57 -0.18
CA LEU A 118 12.03 -5.97 -1.44
C LEU A 118 13.14 -5.88 -2.51
N GLY A 119 14.40 -6.16 -2.17
CA GLY A 119 15.54 -5.99 -3.09
C GLY A 119 16.30 -7.26 -3.47
N ARG A 120 15.85 -8.44 -3.01
CA ARG A 120 16.60 -9.71 -3.16
C ARG A 120 15.81 -10.81 -3.84
N ASP A 121 14.53 -10.58 -4.11
CA ASP A 121 13.72 -11.52 -4.86
C ASP A 121 14.12 -11.43 -6.35
N PRO A 122 14.67 -12.50 -6.96
CA PRO A 122 15.05 -12.49 -8.36
C PRO A 122 13.88 -12.22 -9.32
N ALA A 123 12.63 -12.32 -8.84
CA ALA A 123 11.42 -12.12 -9.64
C ALA A 123 10.61 -10.85 -9.29
N GLY A 124 11.02 -10.03 -8.31
CA GLY A 124 10.27 -8.82 -7.94
C GLY A 124 8.86 -9.05 -7.35
N SER A 125 8.47 -10.30 -7.11
CA SER A 125 7.11 -10.70 -6.74
C SER A 125 6.65 -10.15 -5.38
N ASN A 126 7.59 -9.94 -4.45
CA ASN A 126 7.32 -9.24 -3.19
C ASN A 126 6.92 -7.77 -3.37
N TRP A 127 7.48 -7.08 -4.37
CA TRP A 127 7.10 -5.69 -4.67
C TRP A 127 5.68 -5.61 -5.20
N TRP A 128 5.32 -6.48 -6.16
CA TRP A 128 3.98 -6.45 -6.75
C TRP A 128 2.89 -6.73 -5.73
N ALA A 129 3.06 -7.79 -4.92
CA ALA A 129 2.09 -8.10 -3.88
C ALA A 129 1.99 -6.99 -2.82
N LEU A 130 3.11 -6.31 -2.50
CA LEU A 130 3.08 -5.14 -1.61
C LEU A 130 2.34 -3.96 -2.24
N LEU A 131 2.57 -3.65 -3.51
CA LEU A 131 1.90 -2.54 -4.20
C LEU A 131 0.39 -2.78 -4.31
N GLU A 132 -0.03 -4.01 -4.59
CA GLU A 132 -1.45 -4.40 -4.57
C GLU A 132 -2.05 -4.28 -3.16
N TYR A 133 -1.35 -4.74 -2.13
CA TYR A 133 -1.79 -4.57 -0.75
C TYR A 133 -1.92 -3.08 -0.37
N LEU A 134 -0.91 -2.27 -0.69
CA LEU A 134 -0.92 -0.84 -0.40
C LEU A 134 -2.02 -0.10 -1.14
N ARG A 135 -2.36 -0.52 -2.38
CA ARG A 135 -3.51 0.02 -3.11
C ARG A 135 -4.80 -0.18 -2.31
N ASP A 136 -5.07 -1.41 -1.88
CA ASP A 136 -6.27 -1.75 -1.09
C ASP A 136 -6.27 -0.96 0.24
N SER A 137 -5.12 -0.87 0.92
CA SER A 137 -4.99 -0.09 2.17
C SER A 137 -5.18 1.41 1.97
N VAL A 138 -4.64 2.01 0.91
CA VAL A 138 -4.76 3.46 0.64
C VAL A 138 -6.21 3.84 0.34
N ALA A 139 -6.95 2.98 -0.38
CA ALA A 139 -8.38 3.21 -0.61
C ALA A 139 -9.19 3.24 0.70
N ASP A 140 -8.89 2.35 1.67
CA ASP A 140 -9.52 2.40 2.99
C ASP A 140 -9.13 3.67 3.77
N LEU A 141 -7.85 4.05 3.75
CA LEU A 141 -7.35 5.29 4.37
C LEU A 141 -8.02 6.53 3.76
N ALA A 142 -8.20 6.59 2.43
CA ALA A 142 -8.92 7.67 1.75
C ALA A 142 -10.38 7.76 2.22
N GLY A 143 -11.04 6.61 2.36
CA GLY A 143 -12.36 6.50 2.93
C GLY A 143 -12.44 7.03 4.37
N LYS A 144 -11.48 6.66 5.23
CA LYS A 144 -11.42 7.15 6.62
C LYS A 144 -11.13 8.65 6.68
N ALA A 145 -10.17 9.16 5.92
CA ALA A 145 -9.85 10.58 5.86
C ALA A 145 -11.03 11.43 5.38
N SER A 146 -11.77 10.95 4.37
CA SER A 146 -12.99 11.60 3.88
C SER A 146 -14.07 11.70 4.96
N ARG A 147 -14.22 10.66 5.80
CA ARG A 147 -15.14 10.69 6.96
C ARG A 147 -14.69 11.67 8.03
N VAL A 148 -13.39 11.72 8.35
CA VAL A 148 -12.82 12.71 9.29
C VAL A 148 -13.09 14.12 8.77
N ARG A 149 -12.77 14.39 7.50
CA ARG A 149 -13.05 15.67 6.83
C ARG A 149 -14.52 16.04 6.93
N GLY A 150 -15.42 15.10 6.61
CA GLY A 150 -16.87 15.33 6.69
C GLY A 150 -17.30 15.71 8.11
N ARG A 151 -16.74 15.07 9.13
CA ARG A 151 -17.03 15.35 10.52
C ARG A 151 -16.51 16.71 10.98
N VAL A 152 -15.28 17.08 10.58
CA VAL A 152 -14.70 18.41 10.84
C VAL A 152 -15.60 19.53 10.28
N VAL A 153 -16.17 19.34 9.09
CA VAL A 153 -17.14 20.28 8.49
C VAL A 153 -18.45 20.34 9.30
N VAL A 154 -19.00 19.19 9.67
CA VAL A 154 -20.26 19.10 10.45
C VAL A 154 -20.11 19.72 11.84
N ASP A 155 -18.96 19.54 12.48
CA ASP A 155 -18.64 20.11 13.79
C ASP A 155 -18.38 21.63 13.73
N GLY A 156 -18.41 22.24 12.54
CA GLY A 156 -18.28 23.68 12.35
C GLY A 156 -16.85 24.21 12.51
N ALA A 157 -15.85 23.41 12.16
CA ALA A 157 -14.46 23.83 12.15
C ALA A 157 -14.21 25.06 11.26
N ASP A 158 -13.13 25.77 11.55
CA ASP A 158 -12.69 26.87 10.71
C ASP A 158 -12.27 26.40 9.30
N ALA A 159 -12.29 27.33 8.34
CA ALA A 159 -11.98 27.04 6.95
C ALA A 159 -10.55 26.51 6.73
N ALA A 160 -9.61 26.85 7.62
CA ALA A 160 -8.24 26.44 7.48
C ALA A 160 -8.06 24.97 7.90
N LEU A 161 -8.74 24.53 8.96
CA LEU A 161 -8.74 23.11 9.37
C LEU A 161 -9.44 22.24 8.31
N VAL A 162 -10.55 22.71 7.74
CA VAL A 162 -11.22 22.03 6.62
C VAL A 162 -10.28 21.88 5.43
N ALA A 163 -9.58 22.96 5.03
CA ALA A 163 -8.62 22.93 3.94
C ALA A 163 -7.42 21.99 4.21
N ALA A 164 -6.99 21.87 5.47
CA ALA A 164 -5.94 20.93 5.85
C ALA A 164 -6.36 19.47 5.59
N TRP A 165 -7.60 19.12 5.93
CA TRP A 165 -8.18 17.80 5.69
C TRP A 165 -8.52 17.55 4.22
N ASP A 166 -9.00 18.55 3.48
CA ASP A 166 -9.14 18.46 2.03
C ASP A 166 -7.80 18.07 1.39
N SER A 167 -6.70 18.70 1.82
CA SER A 167 -5.36 18.40 1.33
C SER A 167 -4.83 17.02 1.75
N VAL A 168 -5.38 16.39 2.79
CA VAL A 168 -5.09 14.99 3.15
C VAL A 168 -5.79 14.06 2.17
N VAL A 169 -7.09 14.28 1.94
CA VAL A 169 -7.91 13.48 1.01
C VAL A 169 -7.32 13.53 -0.39
N GLU A 170 -7.02 14.72 -0.91
CA GLU A 170 -6.41 14.89 -2.23
C GLU A 170 -5.08 14.12 -2.39
N ARG A 171 -4.27 14.04 -1.34
CA ARG A 171 -3.00 13.29 -1.38
C ARG A 171 -3.21 11.78 -1.38
N LEU A 172 -4.20 11.30 -0.64
CA LEU A 172 -4.57 9.88 -0.63
C LEU A 172 -5.13 9.47 -1.99
N ASP A 173 -6.03 10.27 -2.59
CA ASP A 173 -6.59 10.03 -3.92
C ASP A 173 -5.50 10.01 -5.00
N ALA A 174 -4.53 10.94 -4.91
CA ALA A 174 -3.38 10.98 -5.81
C ALA A 174 -2.49 9.74 -5.63
N LEU A 175 -2.26 9.29 -4.39
CA LEU A 175 -1.48 8.10 -4.12
C LEU A 175 -2.18 6.83 -4.63
N GLU A 176 -3.50 6.71 -4.45
CA GLU A 176 -4.31 5.63 -5.02
C GLU A 176 -4.15 5.58 -6.54
N THR A 177 -4.31 6.72 -7.22
CA THR A 177 -4.13 6.83 -8.67
C THR A 177 -2.75 6.35 -9.12
N VAL A 178 -1.68 6.77 -8.43
CA VAL A 178 -0.30 6.37 -8.75
C VAL A 178 -0.10 4.86 -8.54
N LEU A 179 -0.66 4.29 -7.47
CA LEU A 179 -0.58 2.84 -7.21
C LEU A 179 -1.38 2.03 -8.25
N ASP A 180 -2.55 2.52 -8.66
CA ASP A 180 -3.37 1.94 -9.72
C ASP A 180 -2.62 1.91 -11.06
N GLU A 181 -2.05 3.04 -11.47
CA GLU A 181 -1.27 3.13 -12.70
C GLU A 181 -0.01 2.26 -12.64
N THR A 182 0.70 2.27 -11.50
CA THR A 182 1.92 1.48 -11.31
C THR A 182 1.63 -0.02 -11.40
N THR A 183 0.59 -0.49 -10.71
CA THR A 183 0.20 -1.91 -10.73
C THR A 183 -0.34 -2.33 -12.10
N ALA A 184 -1.10 -1.48 -12.79
CA ALA A 184 -1.56 -1.75 -14.15
C ALA A 184 -0.40 -1.83 -15.17
N ASN A 185 0.55 -0.89 -15.10
CA ASN A 185 1.73 -0.85 -15.97
C ASN A 185 2.66 -2.05 -15.72
N GLY A 186 2.79 -2.48 -14.46
CA GLY A 186 3.49 -3.71 -14.09
C GLY A 186 2.93 -4.94 -14.77
N ARG A 187 1.63 -5.18 -14.56
CA ARG A 187 0.90 -6.29 -15.20
C ARG A 187 0.92 -6.23 -16.73
N TYR A 188 1.05 -5.02 -17.30
CA TYR A 188 1.19 -4.85 -18.75
C TYR A 188 2.58 -5.27 -19.22
N ALA A 189 3.64 -4.69 -18.65
CA ALA A 189 5.02 -4.98 -19.03
C ALA A 189 5.33 -6.48 -18.94
N GLU A 190 4.80 -7.16 -17.93
CA GLU A 190 5.00 -8.60 -17.75
C GLU A 190 4.22 -9.45 -18.74
N ARG A 191 2.97 -9.08 -19.09
CA ARG A 191 2.23 -9.74 -20.18
C ARG A 191 2.97 -9.62 -21.51
N SER A 192 3.58 -8.47 -21.80
CA SER A 192 4.38 -8.27 -23.01
C SER A 192 5.65 -9.14 -23.01
N VAL A 193 6.31 -9.29 -21.86
CA VAL A 193 7.50 -10.15 -21.72
C VAL A 193 7.13 -11.64 -21.82
N ALA A 194 6.03 -12.07 -21.21
CA ALA A 194 5.56 -13.47 -21.21
C ALA A 194 5.00 -13.91 -22.57
N ALA A 195 4.40 -13.00 -23.33
CA ALA A 195 3.92 -13.28 -24.69
C ALA A 195 5.05 -13.44 -25.72
N GLY A 196 6.29 -13.05 -25.37
CA GLY A 196 7.38 -12.97 -26.34
C GLY A 196 7.12 -11.94 -27.44
N ASP A 197 6.21 -11.00 -27.19
CA ASP A 197 5.71 -10.10 -28.22
C ASP A 197 6.78 -9.05 -28.54
N GLY A 198 7.22 -9.06 -29.79
CA GLY A 198 8.17 -8.06 -30.29
C GLY A 198 7.53 -6.66 -30.30
N PRO A 199 8.34 -5.59 -30.38
CA PRO A 199 7.85 -4.20 -30.42
C PRO A 199 6.81 -3.93 -31.53
N GLU A 200 6.70 -4.79 -32.54
CA GLU A 200 5.70 -4.70 -33.61
C GLU A 200 4.28 -5.07 -33.14
N GLN A 201 4.11 -6.03 -32.23
CA GLN A 201 2.80 -6.39 -31.65
C GLN A 201 2.32 -5.33 -30.65
N PHE A 202 3.24 -4.66 -29.95
CA PHE A 202 2.95 -3.49 -29.12
C PHE A 202 2.32 -2.35 -29.94
N VAL A 203 2.91 -2.04 -31.12
CA VAL A 203 2.37 -1.02 -32.03
C VAL A 203 1.01 -1.43 -32.60
N ALA A 204 0.83 -2.72 -32.94
CA ALA A 204 -0.43 -3.24 -33.46
C ALA A 204 -1.57 -3.15 -32.43
N TRP A 205 -1.33 -3.53 -31.17
CA TRP A 205 -2.33 -3.44 -30.10
C TRP A 205 -2.63 -1.98 -29.70
N ALA A 206 -1.60 -1.13 -29.57
CA ALA A 206 -1.81 0.29 -29.27
C ALA A 206 -2.66 0.96 -30.37
N ALA A 207 -2.40 0.65 -31.65
CA ALA A 207 -3.19 1.14 -32.76
C ALA A 207 -4.63 0.60 -32.78
N ASP A 208 -4.92 -0.52 -32.11
CA ASP A 208 -6.26 -1.12 -31.99
C ASP A 208 -7.06 -0.52 -30.81
N GLN A 209 -6.39 -0.23 -29.69
CA GLN A 209 -6.98 0.46 -28.54
C GLN A 209 -7.37 1.91 -28.85
N PHE A 210 -6.57 2.64 -29.63
CA PHE A 210 -6.93 4.00 -30.06
C PHE A 210 -8.01 4.04 -31.15
N ARG A 211 -8.25 2.93 -31.87
CA ARG A 211 -9.33 2.81 -32.85
C ARG A 211 -10.68 2.42 -32.24
N SER A 212 -10.68 1.77 -31.08
CA SER A 212 -11.91 1.38 -30.38
C SER A 212 -12.50 2.48 -29.49
N GLN A 213 -11.84 3.64 -29.40
CA GLN A 213 -12.33 4.84 -28.69
C GLN A 213 -12.80 5.98 -29.63
N GLN A 214 -13.01 5.70 -30.92
CA GLN A 214 -13.70 6.59 -31.87
C GLN A 214 -15.02 5.96 -32.32
#